data_AF-A0A7H8PYQ2-F1
#
_entry.id   AF-A0A7H8PYQ2-F1
#
_cell.length_a   1.000
_cell.length_b   1.000
_cell.length_c   1.000
_cell.angle_alpha   90.00
_cell.angle_beta   90.00
_cell.angle_gamma   90.00
#
_symmetry.space_group_name_H-M   'P 1'
#
loop_
_entity.id
_entity.type
_entity.pdbx_description
1 polymer ?
#
loop_
_entity_poly.entity_id
_entity_poly.type
_entity_poly.pdbx_seq_one_letter_code
_entity_poly.pdbx_strand_id
1 'polypeptide(L)'
;MAARKSAKKVNAVAKLEAELASLKAQLEKARSTQEAAAKKEADKASKEAETAAKKALAAAAKVKAARAKKKSAAQQKQLKAAQTAASAAKKAATAAKSAATEAKSKLATISADNKLATKIAKAVAKEEAAISKKLAAAEKKKAAAAAKKAAAAAKKKAAADKKKAAAAAKKAAAAAKKKAAAAKKKAAAAAKKKAAAEKQKAAAAKKKAAEKAKKAAAKTKAKAKTAAKKKPGRPAKKAATKTAAKKPGRPAKSAAAKKKPGRPPKSAAAKKAPARRGRPPKAKA
;
A
#
# COMPACT_ATOMS: atom_id res chain seq x y z
N MET A 1 15.51 5.45 10.99
CA MET A 1 14.39 5.85 11.88
C MET A 1 13.11 6.29 11.14
N ALA A 2 12.79 5.79 9.93
CA ALA A 2 11.62 6.27 9.16
C ALA A 2 10.33 5.44 9.34
N ALA A 3 10.34 4.36 10.13
CA ALA A 3 9.18 3.46 10.27
C ALA A 3 8.25 3.74 11.46
N ARG A 4 8.60 4.65 12.39
CA ARG A 4 7.82 4.88 13.62
C ARG A 4 6.72 5.94 13.51
N LYS A 5 6.65 6.72 12.43
CA LYS A 5 5.63 7.79 12.26
C LYS A 5 4.30 7.31 11.66
N SER A 6 4.25 6.14 11.00
CA SER A 6 3.02 5.61 10.38
C SER A 6 2.16 4.77 11.34
N ALA A 7 2.76 4.16 12.36
CA ALA A 7 2.04 3.29 13.33
C ALA A 7 1.05 4.05 14.24
N LYS A 8 1.26 5.36 14.48
CA LYS A 8 0.33 6.18 15.29
C LYS A 8 -0.97 6.56 14.58
N LYS A 9 -0.99 6.64 13.24
CA LYS A 9 -2.18 7.08 12.49
C LYS A 9 -3.27 6.02 12.42
N VAL A 10 -2.90 4.74 12.27
CA VAL A 10 -3.87 3.62 12.32
C VAL A 10 -4.55 3.55 13.69
N ASN A 11 -3.83 3.91 14.75
CA ASN A 11 -4.36 3.93 16.11
C ASN A 11 -5.39 5.06 16.34
N ALA A 12 -5.28 6.18 15.63
CA ALA A 12 -6.25 7.28 15.75
C ALA A 12 -7.62 6.91 15.16
N VAL A 13 -7.65 6.23 14.01
CA VAL A 13 -8.91 5.76 13.40
C VAL A 13 -9.59 4.73 14.29
N ALA A 14 -8.84 3.74 14.79
CA ALA A 14 -9.39 2.73 15.71
C ALA A 14 -9.94 3.34 17.01
N LYS A 15 -9.33 4.40 17.54
CA LYS A 15 -9.85 5.14 18.69
C LYS A 15 -11.17 5.85 18.37
N LEU A 16 -11.25 6.54 17.24
CA LEU A 16 -12.50 7.20 16.81
C LEU A 16 -13.62 6.17 16.58
N GLU A 17 -13.31 5.00 16.03
CA GLU A 17 -14.29 3.90 15.88
C GLU A 17 -14.80 3.38 17.23
N ALA A 18 -13.92 3.22 18.22
CA ALA A 18 -14.30 2.82 19.57
C ALA A 18 -15.15 3.91 20.28
N GLU A 19 -14.79 5.18 20.12
CA GLU A 19 -15.58 6.31 20.63
C GLU A 19 -16.97 6.35 19.99
N LEU A 20 -17.08 6.16 18.68
CA LEU A 20 -18.38 6.09 17.99
C LEU A 20 -19.23 4.92 18.48
N ALA A 21 -18.64 3.74 18.74
CA ALA A 21 -19.36 2.60 19.30
C ALA A 21 -19.87 2.90 20.72
N SER A 22 -19.03 3.52 21.56
CA SER A 22 -19.42 3.96 22.90
C SER A 22 -20.56 4.98 22.87
N LEU A 23 -20.46 6.00 22.02
CA LEU A 23 -21.50 7.01 21.85
C LEU A 23 -22.81 6.40 21.34
N LYS A 24 -22.76 5.44 20.40
CA LYS A 24 -23.94 4.70 19.94
C LYS A 24 -24.63 3.97 21.11
N ALA A 25 -23.87 3.28 21.96
CA ALA A 25 -24.42 2.58 23.13
C ALA A 25 -24.98 3.54 24.19
N GLN A 26 -24.30 4.67 24.44
CA GLN A 26 -24.79 5.70 25.35
C GLN A 26 -26.10 6.32 24.85
N LEU A 27 -26.22 6.55 23.55
CA LEU A 27 -27.42 7.11 22.94
C LEU A 27 -28.60 6.13 23.07
N GLU A 28 -28.39 4.83 22.83
CA GLU A 28 -29.41 3.80 23.04
C GLU A 28 -29.89 3.75 24.51
N LYS A 29 -28.95 3.81 25.46
CA LYS A 29 -29.27 3.89 26.88
C LYS A 29 -30.07 5.16 27.19
N ALA A 30 -29.63 6.32 26.69
CA ALA A 30 -30.31 7.60 26.91
C ALA A 30 -31.76 7.60 26.37
N ARG A 31 -32.00 6.98 25.22
CA ARG A 31 -33.36 6.80 24.65
C ARG A 31 -34.24 5.93 25.54
N SER A 32 -33.70 4.82 26.04
CA SER A 32 -34.44 3.92 26.95
C SER A 32 -34.78 4.62 28.28
N THR A 33 -33.86 5.41 28.83
CA THR A 33 -34.12 6.16 30.07
C THR A 33 -35.09 7.30 29.85
N GLN A 34 -35.04 7.99 28.70
CA GLN A 34 -35.99 9.03 28.33
C GLN A 34 -37.42 8.48 28.20
N GLU A 35 -37.60 7.33 27.57
CA GLU A 35 -38.93 6.71 27.44
C GLU A 35 -39.48 6.24 28.80
N ALA A 36 -38.63 5.65 29.64
CA ALA A 36 -39.01 5.25 30.98
C ALA A 36 -39.39 6.45 31.86
N ALA A 37 -38.65 7.57 31.76
CA ALA A 37 -38.93 8.80 32.49
C ALA A 37 -40.26 9.43 32.01
N ALA A 38 -40.45 9.54 30.69
CA ALA A 38 -41.69 10.06 30.11
C ALA A 38 -42.90 9.20 30.49
N LYS A 39 -42.73 7.87 30.59
CA LYS A 39 -43.80 6.97 31.05
C LYS A 39 -44.19 7.25 32.50
N LYS A 40 -43.19 7.37 33.39
CA LYS A 40 -43.42 7.72 34.80
C LYS A 40 -44.11 9.08 34.95
N GLU A 41 -43.73 10.07 34.13
CA GLU A 41 -44.34 11.39 34.11
C GLU A 41 -45.81 11.32 33.67
N ALA A 42 -46.10 10.58 32.59
CA ALA A 42 -47.47 10.38 32.11
C ALA A 42 -48.36 9.65 33.13
N ASP A 43 -47.83 8.64 33.82
CA ASP A 43 -48.54 7.91 34.87
C ASP A 43 -48.80 8.82 36.10
N LYS A 44 -47.82 9.61 36.51
CA LYS A 44 -47.96 10.57 37.61
C LYS A 44 -48.99 11.64 37.28
N ALA A 45 -48.88 12.27 36.11
CA ALA A 45 -49.81 13.31 35.67
C ALA A 45 -51.25 12.78 35.55
N SER A 46 -51.42 11.52 35.12
CA SER A 46 -52.74 10.87 35.07
C SER A 46 -53.36 10.71 36.46
N LYS A 47 -52.57 10.25 37.44
CA LYS A 47 -53.03 10.13 38.83
C LYS A 47 -53.37 11.49 39.45
N GLU A 48 -52.57 12.51 39.18
CA GLU A 48 -52.84 13.88 39.61
C GLU A 48 -54.14 14.43 39.00
N ALA A 49 -54.38 14.16 37.71
CA ALA A 49 -55.64 14.53 37.05
C ALA A 49 -56.86 13.83 37.69
N GLU A 50 -56.76 12.54 38.01
CA GLU A 50 -57.84 11.81 38.68
C GLU A 50 -58.11 12.33 40.09
N THR A 51 -57.07 12.60 40.87
CA THR A 51 -57.23 13.14 42.23
C THR A 51 -57.81 14.55 42.21
N ALA A 52 -57.37 15.40 41.27
CA ALA A 52 -57.92 16.74 41.09
C ALA A 52 -59.39 16.69 40.64
N ALA A 53 -59.75 15.76 39.74
CA ALA A 53 -61.13 15.55 39.32
C ALA A 53 -62.03 15.12 40.50
N LYS A 54 -61.57 14.18 41.33
CA LYS A 54 -62.29 13.76 42.55
C LYS A 54 -62.51 14.94 43.52
N LYS A 55 -61.49 15.78 43.73
CA LYS A 55 -61.60 16.99 44.56
C LYS A 55 -62.61 18.00 43.99
N ALA A 56 -62.62 18.20 42.67
CA ALA A 56 -63.58 19.08 42.01
C ALA A 56 -65.03 18.58 42.17
N LEU A 57 -65.26 17.27 42.03
CA LEU A 57 -66.57 16.65 42.26
C LEU A 57 -67.03 16.82 43.72
N ALA A 58 -66.15 16.58 44.69
CA ALA A 58 -66.45 16.75 46.11
C ALA A 58 -66.77 18.22 46.45
N ALA A 59 -66.03 19.17 45.89
CA ALA A 59 -66.30 20.60 46.09
C ALA A 59 -67.64 21.03 45.46
N ALA A 60 -67.97 20.49 44.27
CA ALA A 60 -69.27 20.72 43.64
C ALA A 60 -70.43 20.15 44.48
N ALA A 61 -70.26 18.96 45.08
CA ALA A 61 -71.23 18.37 45.99
C ALA A 61 -71.45 19.25 47.24
N LYS A 62 -70.38 19.82 47.82
CA LYS A 62 -70.49 20.78 48.94
C LYS A 62 -71.27 22.03 48.57
N VAL A 63 -71.11 22.57 47.36
CA VAL A 63 -71.90 23.70 46.87
C VAL A 63 -73.39 23.33 46.78
N LYS A 64 -73.71 22.15 46.24
CA LYS A 64 -75.10 21.66 46.18
C LYS A 64 -75.71 21.53 47.58
N ALA A 65 -74.98 20.93 48.53
CA ALA A 65 -75.43 20.79 49.91
C ALA A 65 -75.61 22.14 50.63
N ALA A 66 -74.71 23.11 50.40
CA ALA A 66 -74.81 24.45 50.98
C ALA A 66 -76.02 25.24 50.43
N ARG A 67 -76.38 25.03 49.15
CA ARG A 67 -77.56 25.66 48.53
C ARG A 67 -78.89 25.16 49.08
N ALA A 68 -78.94 23.95 49.62
CA ALA A 68 -80.17 23.34 50.14
C ALA A 68 -80.57 23.85 51.54
N LYS A 69 -79.71 24.59 52.24
CA LYS A 69 -80.00 25.13 53.59
C LYS A 69 -80.72 26.50 53.49
N LYS A 70 -81.62 26.82 54.44
CA LYS A 70 -82.32 28.13 54.53
C LYS A 70 -81.31 29.30 54.53
N LYS A 71 -81.71 30.52 54.14
CA LYS A 71 -80.80 31.65 53.83
C LYS A 71 -80.55 32.59 55.03
N SER A 72 -79.91 32.13 56.11
CA SER A 72 -79.34 33.07 57.10
C SER A 72 -78.09 33.75 56.55
N ALA A 73 -77.70 34.90 57.12
CA ALA A 73 -76.47 35.60 56.75
C ALA A 73 -75.21 34.71 56.89
N ALA A 74 -75.17 33.84 57.91
CA ALA A 74 -74.09 32.88 58.09
C ALA A 74 -74.06 31.81 56.99
N GLN A 75 -75.23 31.29 56.58
CA GLN A 75 -75.36 30.29 55.52
C GLN A 75 -74.97 30.86 54.14
N GLN A 76 -75.27 32.14 53.89
CA GLN A 76 -74.82 32.83 52.67
C GLN A 76 -73.30 32.97 52.59
N LYS A 77 -72.62 33.30 53.72
CA LYS A 77 -71.15 33.34 53.78
C LYS A 77 -70.53 31.97 53.49
N GLN A 78 -71.09 30.90 54.06
CA GLN A 78 -70.65 29.53 53.79
C GLN A 78 -70.84 29.12 52.32
N LEU A 79 -71.97 29.50 51.71
CA LEU A 79 -72.23 29.23 50.29
C LEU A 79 -71.24 29.95 49.37
N LYS A 80 -70.89 31.21 49.65
CA LYS A 80 -69.86 31.95 48.90
C LYS A 80 -68.49 31.26 49.03
N ALA A 81 -68.09 30.86 50.23
CA ALA A 81 -66.84 30.12 50.45
C ALA A 81 -66.81 28.74 49.75
N ALA A 82 -67.93 28.03 49.71
CA ALA A 82 -68.03 26.77 48.98
C ALA A 82 -67.91 26.99 47.45
N GLN A 83 -68.50 28.07 46.92
CA GLN A 83 -68.41 28.42 45.50
C GLN A 83 -66.99 28.80 45.08
N THR A 84 -66.26 29.55 45.90
CA THR A 84 -64.85 29.89 45.63
C THR A 84 -63.97 28.64 45.69
N ALA A 85 -64.18 27.75 46.66
CA ALA A 85 -63.45 26.48 46.72
C ALA A 85 -63.75 25.58 45.50
N ALA A 86 -65.02 25.50 45.06
CA ALA A 86 -65.39 24.71 43.90
C ALA A 86 -64.82 25.27 42.59
N SER A 87 -64.78 26.59 42.42
CA SER A 87 -64.18 27.20 41.23
C SER A 87 -62.67 26.97 41.19
N ALA A 88 -61.97 27.08 42.32
CA ALA A 88 -60.56 26.76 42.44
C ALA A 88 -60.28 25.28 42.13
N ALA A 89 -61.05 24.35 42.70
CA ALA A 89 -60.90 22.92 42.45
C ALA A 89 -61.17 22.56 40.98
N LYS A 90 -62.14 23.22 40.33
CA LYS A 90 -62.41 23.04 38.89
C LYS A 90 -61.25 23.50 38.03
N LYS A 91 -60.66 24.67 38.34
CA LYS A 91 -59.45 25.17 37.66
C LYS A 91 -58.27 24.21 37.80
N ALA A 92 -58.05 23.68 39.01
CA ALA A 92 -56.99 22.69 39.26
C ALA A 92 -57.22 21.39 38.47
N ALA A 93 -58.46 20.89 38.42
CA ALA A 93 -58.80 19.71 37.64
C ALA A 93 -58.60 19.90 36.13
N THR A 94 -58.96 21.06 35.59
CA THR A 94 -58.70 21.38 34.17
C THR A 94 -57.20 21.45 33.87
N ALA A 95 -56.41 22.10 34.73
CA ALA A 95 -54.97 22.20 34.56
C ALA A 95 -54.29 20.82 34.62
N ALA A 96 -54.66 19.99 35.61
CA ALA A 96 -54.11 18.64 35.75
C ALA A 96 -54.50 17.74 34.56
N LYS A 97 -55.71 17.89 34.01
CA LYS A 97 -56.13 17.16 32.80
C LYS A 97 -55.30 17.57 31.58
N SER A 98 -55.05 18.87 31.38
CA SER A 98 -54.17 19.35 30.31
C SER A 98 -52.74 18.81 30.46
N ALA A 99 -52.17 18.86 31.66
CA ALA A 99 -50.85 18.30 31.94
C ALA A 99 -50.77 16.80 31.64
N ALA A 100 -51.81 16.03 32.01
CA ALA A 100 -51.88 14.60 31.71
C ALA A 100 -51.96 14.34 30.19
N THR A 101 -52.70 15.15 29.43
CA THR A 101 -52.77 15.00 27.97
C THR A 101 -51.43 15.33 27.30
N GLU A 102 -50.74 16.37 27.76
CA GLU A 102 -49.42 16.75 27.26
C GLU A 102 -48.38 15.67 27.55
N ALA A 103 -48.34 15.15 28.79
CA ALA A 103 -47.40 14.09 29.17
C ALA A 103 -47.63 12.80 28.34
N LYS A 104 -48.88 12.42 28.08
CA LYS A 104 -49.21 11.29 27.20
C LYS A 104 -48.79 11.54 25.76
N SER A 105 -48.99 12.74 25.25
CA SER A 105 -48.56 13.13 23.90
C SER A 105 -47.03 13.06 23.78
N LYS A 106 -46.29 13.60 24.75
CA LYS A 106 -44.82 13.51 24.83
C LYS A 106 -44.34 12.06 24.83
N LEU A 107 -44.94 11.19 25.66
CA LEU A 107 -44.61 9.77 25.69
C LEU A 107 -44.85 9.09 24.33
N ALA A 108 -45.97 9.38 23.67
CA ALA A 108 -46.28 8.82 22.37
C ALA A 108 -45.25 9.23 21.31
N THR A 109 -44.87 10.51 21.27
CA THR A 109 -43.82 11.01 20.37
C THR A 109 -42.48 10.36 20.66
N ILE A 110 -42.03 10.32 21.92
CA ILE A 110 -40.75 9.70 22.31
C ILE A 110 -40.72 8.22 21.93
N SER A 111 -41.81 7.47 22.16
CA SER A 111 -41.88 6.06 21.80
C SER A 111 -41.86 5.86 20.28
N ALA A 112 -42.51 6.74 19.51
CA ALA A 112 -42.46 6.71 18.05
C ALA A 112 -41.04 6.99 17.52
N ASP A 113 -40.38 8.03 18.04
CA ASP A 113 -39.02 8.40 17.67
C ASP A 113 -38.01 7.29 18.00
N ASN A 114 -38.14 6.67 19.18
CA ASN A 114 -37.31 5.52 19.56
C ASN A 114 -37.51 4.33 18.62
N LYS A 115 -38.75 4.05 18.19
CA LYS A 115 -39.04 3.00 17.19
C LYS A 115 -38.45 3.33 15.82
N LEU A 116 -38.50 4.58 15.38
CA LEU A 116 -37.87 4.99 14.12
C LEU A 116 -36.35 4.88 14.22
N ALA A 117 -35.77 5.30 15.33
CA ALA A 117 -34.34 5.27 15.51
C ALA A 117 -33.77 3.84 15.59
N THR A 118 -34.50 2.89 16.19
CA THR A 118 -34.11 1.46 16.16
C THR A 118 -34.21 0.87 14.76
N LYS A 119 -35.19 1.27 13.94
CA LYS A 119 -35.27 0.86 12.52
C LYS A 119 -34.09 1.42 11.72
N ILE A 120 -33.75 2.70 11.91
CA ILE A 120 -32.59 3.34 11.27
C ILE A 120 -31.30 2.62 11.68
N ALA A 121 -31.10 2.35 12.97
CA ALA A 121 -29.92 1.63 13.45
C ALA A 121 -29.77 0.25 12.80
N LYS A 122 -30.86 -0.51 12.66
CA LYS A 122 -30.87 -1.81 11.96
C LYS A 122 -30.55 -1.67 10.47
N ALA A 123 -31.07 -0.65 9.80
CA ALA A 123 -30.77 -0.39 8.39
C ALA A 123 -29.30 -0.03 8.19
N VAL A 124 -28.76 0.86 9.02
CA VAL A 124 -27.35 1.27 9.01
C VAL A 124 -26.44 0.06 9.24
N ALA A 125 -26.74 -0.80 10.24
CA ALA A 125 -25.95 -1.99 10.50
C ALA A 125 -25.92 -2.97 9.30
N LYS A 126 -27.03 -3.12 8.57
CA LYS A 126 -27.09 -3.94 7.35
C LYS A 126 -26.23 -3.37 6.23
N GLU A 127 -26.29 -2.05 6.01
CA GLU A 127 -25.46 -1.37 5.00
C GLU A 127 -23.97 -1.40 5.37
N GLU A 128 -23.60 -1.12 6.62
CA GLU A 128 -22.23 -1.23 7.13
C GLU A 128 -21.67 -2.64 6.91
N ALA A 129 -22.46 -3.69 7.18
CA ALA A 129 -22.06 -5.07 6.92
C ALA A 129 -21.90 -5.38 5.41
N ALA A 130 -22.79 -4.86 4.56
CA ALA A 130 -22.70 -5.02 3.11
C ALA A 130 -21.46 -4.33 2.53
N ILE A 131 -21.14 -3.11 3.00
CA ILE A 131 -19.94 -2.37 2.62
C ILE A 131 -18.69 -3.13 3.07
N SER A 132 -18.67 -3.62 4.31
CA SER A 132 -17.54 -4.39 4.85
C SER A 132 -17.25 -5.65 4.01
N LYS A 133 -18.29 -6.39 3.59
CA LYS A 133 -18.14 -7.54 2.68
C LYS A 133 -17.55 -7.15 1.32
N LYS A 134 -18.01 -6.04 0.73
CA LYS A 134 -17.49 -5.52 -0.54
C LYS A 134 -16.02 -5.12 -0.44
N LEU A 135 -15.64 -4.44 0.65
CA LEU A 135 -14.25 -4.05 0.90
C LEU A 135 -13.34 -5.27 1.08
N ALA A 136 -13.75 -6.24 1.90
CA ALA A 136 -12.99 -7.48 2.09
C ALA A 136 -12.81 -8.27 0.79
N ALA A 137 -13.85 -8.34 -0.05
CA ALA A 137 -13.76 -8.97 -1.37
C ALA A 137 -12.79 -8.22 -2.32
N ALA A 138 -12.84 -6.89 -2.30
CA ALA A 138 -11.94 -6.05 -3.10
C ALA A 138 -10.47 -6.19 -2.65
N GLU A 139 -10.22 -6.23 -1.34
CA GLU A 139 -8.87 -6.46 -0.79
C GLU A 139 -8.32 -7.83 -1.15
N LYS A 140 -9.14 -8.89 -1.05
CA LYS A 140 -8.74 -10.25 -1.49
C LYS A 140 -8.36 -10.26 -2.98
N LYS A 141 -9.12 -9.59 -3.84
CA LYS A 141 -8.78 -9.47 -5.27
C LYS A 141 -7.46 -8.73 -5.50
N LYS A 142 -7.23 -7.62 -4.77
CA LYS A 142 -5.97 -6.86 -4.85
C LYS A 142 -4.78 -7.69 -4.36
N ALA A 143 -4.92 -8.40 -3.24
CA ALA A 143 -3.89 -9.28 -2.70
C ALA A 143 -3.54 -10.41 -3.67
N ALA A 144 -4.55 -11.07 -4.27
CA ALA A 144 -4.33 -12.12 -5.26
C ALA A 144 -3.61 -11.60 -6.52
N ALA A 145 -3.97 -10.40 -7.00
CA ALA A 145 -3.30 -9.77 -8.14
C ALA A 145 -1.83 -9.42 -7.82
N ALA A 146 -1.56 -8.91 -6.61
CA ALA A 146 -0.21 -8.61 -6.14
C ALA A 146 0.64 -9.90 -6.04
N ALA A 147 0.07 -10.98 -5.49
CA ALA A 147 0.74 -12.28 -5.39
C ALA A 147 1.11 -12.85 -6.78
N LYS A 148 0.19 -12.77 -7.76
CA LYS A 148 0.49 -13.18 -9.15
C LYS A 148 1.62 -12.39 -9.78
N LYS A 149 1.67 -11.06 -9.57
CA LYS A 149 2.76 -10.21 -10.06
C LYS A 149 4.10 -10.56 -9.39
N ALA A 150 4.10 -10.80 -8.08
CA ALA A 150 5.29 -11.21 -7.34
C ALA A 150 5.83 -12.57 -7.83
N ALA A 151 4.94 -13.55 -8.03
CA ALA A 151 5.31 -14.86 -8.56
C ALA A 151 5.91 -14.79 -9.97
N ALA A 152 5.34 -13.95 -10.85
CA ALA A 152 5.87 -13.73 -12.19
C ALA A 152 7.27 -13.07 -12.16
N ALA A 153 7.48 -12.08 -11.28
CA ALA A 153 8.78 -11.45 -11.09
C ALA A 153 9.84 -12.44 -10.56
N ALA A 154 9.46 -13.29 -9.60
CA ALA A 154 10.34 -14.33 -9.06
C ALA A 154 10.77 -15.33 -10.14
N LYS A 155 9.83 -15.81 -10.98
CA LYS A 155 10.15 -16.70 -12.11
C LYS A 155 11.13 -16.06 -13.11
N LYS A 156 10.96 -14.78 -13.45
CA LYS A 156 11.88 -14.05 -14.33
C LYS A 156 13.29 -13.94 -13.72
N LYS A 157 13.37 -13.66 -12.42
CA LYS A 157 14.65 -13.57 -11.70
C LYS A 157 15.39 -14.91 -11.70
N ALA A 158 14.68 -16.00 -11.36
CA ALA A 158 15.25 -17.35 -11.38
C ALA A 158 15.76 -17.76 -12.78
N ALA A 159 15.04 -17.41 -13.85
CA ALA A 159 15.49 -17.68 -15.22
C ALA A 159 16.75 -16.88 -15.59
N ALA A 160 16.85 -15.62 -15.16
CA ALA A 160 18.03 -14.79 -15.37
C ALA A 160 19.26 -15.35 -14.62
N ASP A 161 19.07 -15.78 -13.38
CA ASP A 161 20.14 -16.36 -12.56
C ASP A 161 20.65 -17.69 -13.15
N LYS A 162 19.74 -18.54 -13.66
CA LYS A 162 20.12 -19.77 -14.38
C LYS A 162 20.94 -19.49 -15.65
N LYS A 163 20.58 -18.45 -16.41
CA LYS A 163 21.37 -18.02 -17.59
C LYS A 163 22.75 -17.50 -17.20
N LYS A 164 22.86 -16.72 -16.11
CA LYS A 164 24.14 -16.23 -15.60
C LYS A 164 25.03 -17.38 -15.13
N ALA A 165 24.48 -18.34 -14.38
CA ALA A 165 25.20 -19.53 -13.93
C ALA A 165 25.72 -20.37 -15.11
N ALA A 166 24.89 -20.61 -16.13
CA ALA A 166 25.31 -21.32 -17.33
C ALA A 166 26.42 -20.60 -18.11
N ALA A 167 26.36 -19.27 -18.20
CA ALA A 167 27.40 -18.47 -18.84
C ALA A 167 28.72 -18.51 -18.06
N ALA A 168 28.67 -18.46 -16.72
CA ALA A 168 29.84 -18.59 -15.86
C ALA A 168 30.48 -19.99 -16.01
N ALA A 169 29.68 -21.06 -16.03
CA ALA A 169 30.16 -22.42 -16.24
C ALA A 169 30.88 -22.59 -17.59
N LYS A 170 30.32 -22.04 -18.69
CA LYS A 170 30.97 -22.05 -20.01
C LYS A 170 32.31 -21.31 -20.01
N LYS A 171 32.39 -20.15 -19.34
CA LYS A 171 33.66 -19.40 -19.20
C LYS A 171 34.70 -20.20 -18.40
N ALA A 172 34.28 -20.84 -17.31
CA ALA A 172 35.17 -21.68 -16.49
C ALA A 172 35.71 -22.88 -17.29
N ALA A 173 34.86 -23.57 -18.05
CA ALA A 173 35.27 -24.69 -18.89
C ALA A 173 36.25 -24.26 -20.00
N ALA A 174 36.03 -23.09 -20.63
CA ALA A 174 36.95 -22.54 -21.63
C ALA A 174 38.33 -22.17 -21.02
N ALA A 175 38.33 -21.59 -19.81
CA ALA A 175 39.57 -21.29 -19.09
C ALA A 175 40.35 -22.55 -18.72
N ALA A 176 39.66 -23.61 -18.27
CA ALA A 176 40.26 -24.90 -17.97
C ALA A 176 40.91 -25.54 -19.22
N LYS A 177 40.22 -25.53 -20.37
CA LYS A 177 40.78 -26.03 -21.64
C LYS A 177 42.04 -25.26 -22.07
N LYS A 178 42.06 -23.92 -21.91
CA LYS A 178 43.25 -23.10 -22.19
C LYS A 178 44.42 -23.45 -21.28
N LYS A 179 44.18 -23.62 -19.98
CA LYS A 179 45.21 -24.05 -19.02
C LYS A 179 45.77 -25.43 -19.37
N ALA A 180 44.91 -26.39 -19.73
CA ALA A 180 45.34 -27.72 -20.15
C ALA A 180 46.18 -27.70 -21.44
N ALA A 181 45.81 -26.88 -22.43
CA ALA A 181 46.59 -26.73 -23.67
C ALA A 181 47.97 -26.08 -23.42
N ALA A 182 48.04 -25.08 -22.54
CA ALA A 182 49.31 -24.46 -22.15
C ALA A 182 50.24 -25.45 -21.42
N ALA A 183 49.69 -26.30 -20.55
CA ALA A 183 50.44 -27.35 -19.87
C ALA A 183 51.02 -28.37 -20.87
N LYS A 184 50.22 -28.83 -21.84
CA LYS A 184 50.70 -29.73 -22.91
C LYS A 184 51.81 -29.10 -23.75
N LYS A 185 51.70 -27.81 -24.10
CA LYS A 185 52.74 -27.09 -24.86
C LYS A 185 54.03 -26.95 -24.06
N LYS A 186 53.95 -26.70 -22.75
CA LYS A 186 55.10 -26.65 -21.85
C LYS A 186 55.79 -28.00 -21.71
N ALA A 187 55.02 -29.09 -21.61
CA ALA A 187 55.54 -30.45 -21.57
C ALA A 187 56.26 -30.83 -22.89
N ALA A 188 55.67 -30.52 -24.05
CA ALA A 188 56.27 -30.78 -25.36
C ALA A 188 57.58 -29.97 -25.57
N ALA A 189 57.64 -28.73 -25.11
CA ALA A 189 58.85 -27.92 -25.16
C ALA A 189 59.97 -28.48 -24.26
N ALA A 190 59.62 -28.98 -23.06
CA ALA A 190 60.56 -29.63 -22.17
C ALA A 190 61.12 -30.93 -22.77
N ALA A 191 60.27 -31.74 -23.42
CA ALA A 191 60.70 -32.96 -24.12
C ALA A 191 61.67 -32.64 -25.28
N LYS A 192 61.37 -31.61 -26.10
CA LYS A 192 62.29 -31.18 -27.17
C LYS A 192 63.64 -30.67 -26.64
N LYS A 193 63.65 -29.97 -25.51
CA LYS A 193 64.91 -29.55 -24.86
C LYS A 193 65.73 -30.74 -24.38
N LYS A 194 65.11 -31.77 -23.79
CA LYS A 194 65.81 -33.00 -23.38
C LYS A 194 66.43 -33.72 -24.59
N ALA A 195 65.68 -33.89 -25.68
CA ALA A 195 66.17 -34.52 -26.90
C ALA A 195 67.33 -33.74 -27.57
N ALA A 196 67.30 -32.40 -27.53
CA ALA A 196 68.40 -31.58 -28.04
C ALA A 196 69.67 -31.68 -27.17
N ALA A 197 69.52 -31.76 -25.85
CA ALA A 197 70.64 -31.95 -24.93
C ALA A 197 71.32 -33.32 -25.12
N GLU A 198 70.55 -34.39 -25.37
CA GLU A 198 71.10 -35.70 -25.71
C GLU A 198 71.86 -35.70 -27.03
N LYS A 199 71.33 -35.04 -28.08
CA LYS A 199 72.05 -34.88 -29.35
C LYS A 199 73.36 -34.10 -29.21
N GLN A 200 73.40 -33.07 -28.36
CA GLN A 200 74.64 -32.34 -28.09
C GLN A 200 75.66 -33.18 -27.32
N LYS A 201 75.23 -33.99 -26.35
CA LYS A 201 76.11 -34.96 -25.68
C LYS A 201 76.69 -35.98 -26.67
N ALA A 202 75.89 -36.48 -27.61
CA ALA A 202 76.36 -37.38 -28.67
C ALA A 202 77.35 -36.70 -29.64
N ALA A 203 77.11 -35.43 -29.99
CA ALA A 203 78.03 -34.67 -30.85
C ALA A 203 79.36 -34.33 -30.15
N ALA A 204 79.33 -34.04 -28.85
CA ALA A 204 80.53 -33.81 -28.05
C ALA A 204 81.39 -35.08 -27.92
N ALA A 205 80.78 -36.25 -27.81
CA ALA A 205 81.47 -37.54 -27.85
C ALA A 205 82.18 -37.77 -29.20
N LYS A 206 81.51 -37.45 -30.32
CA LYS A 206 82.12 -37.54 -31.65
C LYS A 206 83.28 -36.54 -31.86
N LYS A 207 83.19 -35.33 -31.30
CA LYS A 207 84.30 -34.35 -31.35
C LYS A 207 85.53 -34.81 -30.57
N LYS A 208 85.34 -35.43 -29.39
CA LYS A 208 86.44 -36.02 -28.62
C LYS A 208 87.12 -37.19 -29.34
N ALA A 209 86.38 -37.95 -30.16
CA ALA A 209 86.95 -38.98 -31.02
C ALA A 209 87.77 -38.39 -32.19
N ALA A 210 87.31 -37.30 -32.80
CA ALA A 210 88.01 -36.64 -33.91
C ALA A 210 89.30 -35.91 -33.49
N GLU A 211 89.38 -35.42 -32.25
CA GLU A 211 90.57 -34.74 -31.74
C GLU A 211 91.72 -35.71 -31.41
N LYS A 212 91.40 -36.95 -31.01
CA LYS A 212 92.38 -38.04 -30.91
C LYS A 212 92.97 -38.40 -32.28
N ALA A 213 92.17 -38.35 -33.35
CA ALA A 213 92.64 -38.62 -34.71
C ALA A 213 93.58 -37.51 -35.25
N LYS A 214 93.35 -36.24 -34.89
CA LYS A 214 94.19 -35.12 -35.35
C LYS A 214 95.56 -35.02 -34.67
N LYS A 215 95.73 -35.54 -33.44
CA LYS A 215 97.06 -35.64 -32.81
C LYS A 215 97.95 -36.73 -33.42
N ALA A 216 97.40 -37.66 -34.20
CA ALA A 216 98.17 -38.64 -34.95
C ALA A 216 98.73 -38.09 -36.28
N ALA A 217 98.09 -37.07 -36.87
CA ALA A 217 98.43 -36.58 -38.22
C ALA A 217 99.51 -35.48 -38.28
N ALA A 218 100.07 -35.05 -37.14
CA ALA A 218 101.10 -34.00 -37.09
C ALA A 218 102.55 -34.50 -37.29
N LYS A 219 102.75 -35.80 -37.54
CA LYS A 219 104.05 -36.40 -37.87
C LYS A 219 104.00 -36.98 -39.28
N THR A 220 104.14 -36.15 -40.31
CA THR A 220 104.71 -36.53 -41.62
C THR A 220 104.78 -35.30 -42.53
N LYS A 221 106.01 -34.76 -42.56
CA LYS A 221 106.61 -33.90 -43.58
C LYS A 221 106.10 -34.24 -44.99
N ALA A 222 105.64 -33.27 -45.77
CA ALA A 222 106.44 -32.37 -46.63
C ALA A 222 106.52 -32.84 -48.09
N LYS A 223 106.69 -31.84 -48.97
CA LYS A 223 106.97 -31.88 -50.42
C LYS A 223 105.78 -32.10 -51.36
N ALA A 224 105.16 -30.99 -51.78
CA ALA A 224 105.39 -30.34 -53.09
C ALA A 224 104.43 -29.12 -53.16
N LYS A 225 104.88 -27.85 -53.14
CA LYS A 225 105.42 -27.06 -54.28
C LYS A 225 104.62 -27.35 -55.56
N THR A 226 103.87 -26.47 -56.20
CA THR A 226 103.99 -25.04 -56.62
C THR A 226 102.68 -24.79 -57.42
N ALA A 227 102.01 -23.64 -57.53
CA ALA A 227 102.42 -22.25 -57.71
C ALA A 227 101.28 -21.35 -57.16
N ALA A 228 101.64 -20.36 -56.32
CA ALA A 228 101.65 -18.93 -56.65
C ALA A 228 100.23 -18.31 -56.73
N LYS A 229 99.73 -17.68 -55.66
CA LYS A 229 100.03 -16.29 -55.20
C LYS A 229 99.42 -15.25 -56.16
N LYS A 230 98.63 -14.25 -55.77
CA LYS A 230 98.16 -13.61 -54.52
C LYS A 230 96.93 -12.76 -54.93
N LYS A 231 95.76 -12.77 -54.28
CA LYS A 231 95.35 -12.10 -53.02
C LYS A 231 95.65 -10.57 -52.98
N PRO A 232 94.96 -9.78 -52.14
CA PRO A 232 93.51 -9.69 -51.87
C PRO A 232 93.05 -8.21 -51.67
N GLY A 233 91.79 -7.89 -51.95
CA GLY A 233 91.21 -6.58 -51.60
C GLY A 233 89.80 -6.74 -51.04
N ARG A 234 89.66 -6.60 -49.73
CA ARG A 234 88.43 -6.74 -48.93
C ARG A 234 88.29 -5.41 -48.14
N PRO A 235 87.21 -5.17 -47.40
CA PRO A 235 85.81 -4.87 -47.76
C PRO A 235 85.36 -3.50 -47.21
N ALA A 236 84.18 -3.03 -47.62
CA ALA A 236 83.20 -2.41 -46.71
C ALA A 236 81.86 -2.18 -47.45
N LYS A 237 80.65 -2.11 -46.88
CA LYS A 237 80.00 -2.57 -45.65
C LYS A 237 78.65 -1.82 -45.60
N LYS A 238 77.52 -2.56 -45.60
CA LYS A 238 76.17 -2.18 -45.07
C LYS A 238 75.47 -0.98 -45.76
N ALA A 239 74.14 -0.81 -45.77
CA ALA A 239 73.03 -1.24 -44.91
C ALA A 239 71.75 -1.39 -45.78
N ALA A 240 70.89 -2.40 -45.59
CA ALA A 240 69.68 -2.42 -44.72
C ALA A 240 68.61 -1.37 -45.15
N THR A 241 67.30 -1.61 -45.24
CA THR A 241 66.40 -2.63 -44.66
C THR A 241 64.95 -2.29 -45.05
N LYS A 242 64.09 -3.32 -45.26
CA LYS A 242 62.67 -3.46 -44.80
C LYS A 242 61.68 -2.40 -45.34
N THR A 243 60.35 -2.53 -45.42
CA THR A 243 59.24 -3.30 -44.84
C THR A 243 58.01 -2.72 -45.59
N ALA A 244 56.92 -3.39 -45.92
CA ALA A 244 55.81 -3.82 -45.06
C ALA A 244 54.54 -3.78 -45.94
N ALA A 245 53.57 -4.57 -45.53
CA ALA A 245 52.36 -4.88 -46.27
C ALA A 245 51.18 -3.94 -45.95
N LYS A 246 50.17 -4.06 -46.81
CA LYS A 246 48.72 -4.07 -46.54
C LYS A 246 47.95 -2.74 -46.43
N LYS A 247 47.04 -2.65 -47.41
CA LYS A 247 45.79 -1.86 -47.45
C LYS A 247 44.95 -2.02 -46.18
N PRO A 248 44.36 -0.94 -45.62
CA PRO A 248 43.35 -1.04 -44.59
C PRO A 248 41.94 -1.18 -45.19
N GLY A 249 41.11 -1.94 -44.49
CA GLY A 249 39.76 -2.33 -44.87
C GLY A 249 38.65 -1.35 -44.48
N ARG A 250 37.49 -1.59 -45.09
CA ARG A 250 36.12 -1.31 -44.61
C ARG A 250 35.78 -2.23 -43.40
N PRO A 251 34.61 -2.10 -42.74
CA PRO A 251 33.64 -1.00 -42.64
C PRO A 251 33.16 -0.72 -41.18
N ALA A 252 32.40 0.36 -40.95
CA ALA A 252 31.39 0.38 -39.88
C ALA A 252 30.26 1.36 -40.18
N LYS A 253 29.03 0.84 -40.23
CA LYS A 253 27.75 1.57 -40.29
C LYS A 253 27.14 1.47 -38.88
N SER A 254 27.00 2.59 -38.18
CA SER A 254 26.03 2.76 -37.10
C SER A 254 25.88 4.25 -36.78
N ALA A 255 24.66 4.78 -36.89
CA ALA A 255 24.05 5.66 -35.90
C ALA A 255 22.69 6.14 -36.44
N ALA A 256 21.69 5.87 -35.62
CA ALA A 256 20.29 6.10 -35.88
C ALA A 256 19.90 7.59 -35.85
N ALA A 257 18.87 7.88 -36.64
CA ALA A 257 18.14 9.14 -36.69
C ALA A 257 17.55 9.54 -35.33
N LYS A 258 17.69 10.83 -34.97
CA LYS A 258 16.82 11.50 -33.99
C LYS A 258 15.91 12.47 -34.73
N LYS A 259 14.60 12.20 -34.66
CA LYS A 259 13.52 13.09 -35.12
C LYS A 259 13.20 14.16 -34.05
N LYS A 260 12.59 15.24 -34.55
CA LYS A 260 12.38 16.60 -34.02
C LYS A 260 11.67 16.74 -32.66
N PRO A 261 11.88 17.87 -31.93
CA PRO A 261 11.04 18.27 -30.80
C PRO A 261 9.74 18.93 -31.27
N GLY A 262 8.61 18.36 -30.85
CA GLY A 262 7.27 18.90 -31.08
C GLY A 262 6.93 20.04 -30.12
N ARG A 263 6.49 21.14 -30.71
CA ARG A 263 5.97 22.39 -30.15
C ARG A 263 4.53 22.18 -29.63
N PRO A 264 4.13 22.64 -28.43
CA PRO A 264 2.70 22.74 -28.10
C PRO A 264 2.15 24.16 -28.33
N PRO A 265 1.02 24.34 -29.02
CA PRO A 265 0.30 25.61 -29.00
C PRO A 265 -0.84 25.64 -27.98
N LYS A 266 -0.73 26.64 -27.08
CA LYS A 266 -1.73 27.55 -26.49
C LYS A 266 -3.25 27.24 -26.53
N SER A 267 -3.80 27.22 -25.31
CA SER A 267 -4.94 28.01 -24.78
C SER A 267 -6.08 28.49 -25.69
N ALA A 268 -7.32 28.16 -25.30
CA ALA A 268 -8.47 29.05 -25.41
C ALA A 268 -9.35 28.92 -24.16
N ALA A 269 -9.65 30.05 -23.53
CA ALA A 269 -10.56 30.20 -22.40
C ALA A 269 -11.90 30.76 -22.90
N ALA A 270 -13.04 30.28 -22.36
CA ALA A 270 -14.28 31.07 -22.26
C ALA A 270 -15.35 30.41 -21.36
N LYS A 271 -15.54 31.02 -20.19
CA LYS A 271 -16.79 31.35 -19.46
C LYS A 271 -18.12 30.66 -19.88
N LYS A 272 -18.87 30.13 -18.89
CA LYS A 272 -20.21 30.62 -18.45
C LYS A 272 -20.86 29.74 -17.37
N ALA A 273 -21.33 30.39 -16.30
CA ALA A 273 -22.46 30.03 -15.42
C ALA A 273 -23.22 31.36 -15.13
N PRO A 274 -24.46 31.41 -14.58
CA PRO A 274 -25.40 30.36 -14.18
C PRO A 274 -26.83 30.55 -14.77
N ALA A 275 -27.69 29.53 -14.71
CA ALA A 275 -29.14 29.70 -14.95
C ALA A 275 -29.95 29.16 -13.76
N ARG A 276 -30.48 30.10 -12.97
CA ARG A 276 -31.62 29.89 -12.06
C ARG A 276 -32.89 29.78 -12.89
N ARG A 277 -33.73 28.76 -12.68
CA ARG A 277 -35.20 28.81 -12.76
C ARG A 277 -35.78 27.43 -12.42
N GLY A 278 -36.39 27.32 -11.25
CA GLY A 278 -37.11 26.15 -10.80
C GLY A 278 -37.84 26.44 -9.50
N ARG A 279 -38.90 27.25 -9.58
CA ARG A 279 -39.85 27.44 -8.46
C ARG A 279 -40.60 26.11 -8.22
N PRO A 280 -40.79 25.67 -6.97
CA PRO A 280 -41.71 24.57 -6.67
C PRO A 280 -43.18 25.04 -6.82
N PRO A 281 -44.09 24.21 -7.35
CA PRO A 281 -45.51 24.53 -7.41
C PRO A 281 -46.14 24.55 -6.01
N LYS A 282 -46.97 25.57 -5.74
CA LYS A 282 -47.77 25.72 -4.53
C LYS A 282 -48.90 24.69 -4.49
N ALA A 283 -49.18 24.21 -3.27
CA ALA A 283 -50.33 23.38 -2.91
C ALA A 283 -51.67 24.03 -3.30
N LYS A 284 -52.65 23.20 -3.66
CA LYS A 284 -54.06 23.58 -3.69
C LYS A 284 -54.74 23.10 -2.40
N ALA A 285 -55.59 23.99 -1.89
CA ALA A 285 -56.56 23.79 -0.83
C ALA A 285 -57.65 22.80 -1.25
#